data_AF-A0A378K9L5-F1
#
_entry.id   AF-A0A378K9L5-F1
#
_cell.length_a   1.000
_cell.length_b   1.000
_cell.length_c   1.000
_cell.angle_alpha   90.00
_cell.angle_beta   90.00
_cell.angle_gamma   90.00
#
_symmetry.space_group_name_H-M   'P 1'
#
loop_
_entity.id
_entity.type
_entity.pdbx_description
1 polymer ?
#
loop_
_entity_poly.entity_id
_entity_poly.type
_entity_poly.pdbx_seq_one_letter_code
_entity_poly.pdbx_strand_id
1 'polypeptide(L)'
;MQDNFEFDKLPDEIKTEIARYLRSLDLINFAGTSTKNRRFFKSMLHVPKLLYYVVRSRHDSVQSILKDDVSLMLKRGRVTDCSGREFESISAFEYALWALDKHMWAAMIACIPQNKEDKKVFEKLIAQYNKVKKDGVAYRLRGKIITEPQYDFAIIKELHTQINVVHTATMAITNVYDLDSLNKQWKEGVGGAQILLPMHVVDEYCSNEPFSPMPDFLLQPPSSRQFNNLITGRKENWFNCDSRLGIDFAIYKGPGSSKSVLGYEDFIDWYKVCDDLTAMVKLHNVRTKDVANLKLQLEKQLVIDNEPQVFQI
;
A
#
# COMPACT_ATOMS: atom_id res chain seq x y z
N MET A 1 -41.40 -6.67 -23.33
CA MET A 1 -40.33 -7.63 -23.64
C MET A 1 -39.04 -6.94 -23.22
N GLN A 2 -38.39 -7.42 -22.16
CA GLN A 2 -37.11 -6.85 -21.72
C GLN A 2 -36.06 -7.58 -22.55
N ASP A 3 -35.45 -6.90 -23.52
CA ASP A 3 -34.37 -7.49 -24.30
C ASP A 3 -33.20 -7.80 -23.34
N ASN A 4 -32.97 -9.09 -23.10
CA ASN A 4 -31.85 -9.55 -22.29
C ASN A 4 -30.57 -9.35 -23.12
N PHE A 5 -29.70 -8.45 -22.67
CA PHE A 5 -28.39 -8.27 -23.25
C PHE A 5 -27.51 -9.49 -22.99
N GLU A 6 -27.13 -10.19 -24.06
CA GLU A 6 -26.26 -11.36 -23.99
C GLU A 6 -24.80 -11.01 -24.36
N PHE A 7 -23.99 -10.70 -23.36
CA PHE A 7 -22.57 -10.37 -23.55
C PHE A 7 -21.79 -11.45 -24.31
N ASP A 8 -22.12 -12.73 -24.08
CA ASP A 8 -21.43 -13.86 -24.70
C ASP A 8 -21.55 -13.92 -26.22
N LYS A 9 -22.59 -13.27 -26.78
CA LYS A 9 -22.86 -13.16 -28.22
C LYS A 9 -22.11 -12.00 -28.89
N LEU A 10 -21.47 -11.11 -28.13
CA LEU A 10 -20.68 -10.03 -28.72
C LEU A 10 -19.47 -10.57 -29.48
N PRO A 11 -19.05 -9.90 -30.57
CA PRO A 11 -17.76 -10.16 -31.21
C PRO A 11 -16.61 -9.98 -30.22
N ASP A 12 -15.55 -10.75 -30.40
CA ASP A 12 -14.41 -10.77 -29.49
C ASP A 12 -13.65 -9.43 -29.48
N GLU A 13 -13.68 -8.68 -30.58
CA GLU A 13 -13.14 -7.32 -30.67
C GLU A 13 -13.89 -6.37 -29.73
N ILE A 14 -15.22 -6.47 -29.69
CA ILE A 14 -16.06 -5.64 -28.82
C ILE A 14 -15.83 -6.02 -27.35
N LYS A 15 -15.74 -7.31 -27.05
CA LYS A 15 -15.42 -7.78 -25.68
C LYS A 15 -14.05 -7.28 -25.23
N THR A 16 -13.07 -7.28 -26.12
CA THR A 16 -11.72 -6.77 -25.87
C THR A 16 -11.74 -5.28 -25.60
N GLU A 17 -12.51 -4.51 -26.38
CA GLU A 17 -12.63 -3.07 -26.20
C GLU A 17 -13.32 -2.75 -24.86
N ILE A 18 -14.42 -3.43 -24.52
CA ILE A 18 -15.10 -3.28 -23.24
C ILE A 18 -14.12 -3.53 -22.08
N ALA A 19 -13.32 -4.59 -22.16
CA ALA A 19 -12.36 -4.93 -21.11
C ALA A 19 -11.32 -3.83 -20.84
N ARG A 20 -10.97 -3.01 -21.84
CA ARG A 20 -10.04 -1.87 -21.67
C ARG A 20 -10.62 -0.75 -20.80
N TYR A 21 -11.94 -0.65 -20.73
CA TYR A 21 -12.63 0.36 -19.91
C TYR A 21 -12.95 -0.13 -18.50
N LEU A 22 -12.85 -1.43 -18.22
CA LEU A 22 -13.10 -1.98 -16.89
C LEU A 22 -11.93 -1.67 -15.93
N ARG A 23 -12.26 -1.44 -14.65
CA ARG A 23 -11.25 -1.41 -13.59
C ARG A 23 -10.73 -2.83 -13.34
N SER A 24 -9.54 -2.95 -12.78
CA SER A 24 -8.91 -4.26 -12.54
C SER A 24 -9.78 -5.22 -11.74
N LEU A 25 -10.46 -4.75 -10.68
CA LEU A 25 -11.39 -5.58 -9.91
C LEU A 25 -12.62 -5.98 -10.73
N ASP A 26 -13.20 -5.04 -11.49
CA ASP A 26 -14.38 -5.31 -12.32
C ASP A 26 -14.05 -6.34 -13.41
N LEU A 27 -12.87 -6.23 -14.06
CA LEU A 27 -12.42 -7.21 -15.04
C LEU A 27 -12.16 -8.59 -14.42
N ILE A 28 -11.56 -8.64 -13.23
CA ILE A 28 -11.33 -9.90 -12.49
C ILE A 28 -12.66 -10.57 -12.14
N ASN A 29 -13.61 -9.81 -11.60
CA ASN A 29 -14.94 -10.31 -11.24
C ASN A 29 -15.70 -10.75 -12.48
N PHE A 30 -15.64 -9.95 -13.55
CA PHE A 30 -16.31 -10.23 -14.80
C PHE A 30 -15.80 -11.52 -15.45
N ALA A 31 -14.50 -11.73 -15.48
CA ALA A 31 -13.93 -13.01 -15.91
C ALA A 31 -14.32 -14.19 -15.00
N GLY A 32 -14.74 -13.93 -13.76
CA GLY A 32 -15.25 -14.92 -12.82
C GLY A 32 -16.68 -15.37 -13.09
N THR A 33 -17.47 -14.63 -13.87
CA THR A 33 -18.91 -14.87 -14.08
C THR A 33 -19.23 -16.13 -14.89
N SER A 34 -18.33 -16.57 -15.77
CA SER A 34 -18.52 -17.77 -16.58
C SER A 34 -17.19 -18.39 -17.00
N THR A 35 -17.20 -19.69 -17.30
CA THR A 35 -16.03 -20.40 -17.85
C THR A 35 -15.58 -19.84 -19.20
N LYS A 36 -16.54 -19.36 -20.02
CA LYS A 36 -16.26 -18.74 -21.32
C LYS A 36 -15.51 -17.42 -21.15
N ASN A 37 -16.00 -16.53 -20.30
CA ASN A 37 -15.35 -15.25 -19.97
C ASN A 37 -13.98 -15.48 -19.33
N ARG A 38 -13.87 -16.46 -18.42
CA ARG A 38 -12.58 -16.83 -17.82
C ARG A 38 -11.55 -17.22 -18.86
N ARG A 39 -11.93 -18.05 -19.84
CA ARG A 39 -11.05 -18.49 -20.93
C ARG A 39 -10.66 -17.32 -21.82
N PHE A 40 -11.63 -16.49 -22.20
CA PHE A 40 -11.43 -15.34 -23.07
C PHE A 40 -10.47 -14.30 -22.46
N PHE A 41 -10.73 -13.87 -21.23
CA PHE A 41 -9.93 -12.83 -20.58
C PHE A 41 -8.64 -13.32 -19.94
N LYS A 42 -8.32 -14.62 -19.99
CA LYS A 42 -7.19 -15.21 -19.25
C LYS A 42 -5.89 -14.43 -19.43
N SER A 43 -5.51 -14.13 -20.67
CA SER A 43 -4.29 -13.39 -21.00
C SER A 43 -4.32 -11.92 -20.58
N MET A 44 -5.51 -11.30 -20.55
CA MET A 44 -5.72 -9.90 -20.17
C MET A 44 -5.70 -9.69 -18.65
N LEU A 45 -5.82 -10.76 -17.86
CA LEU A 45 -5.95 -10.68 -16.41
C LEU A 45 -4.62 -10.68 -15.66
N HIS A 46 -3.51 -11.09 -16.27
CA HIS A 46 -2.26 -11.28 -15.53
C HIS A 46 -1.77 -9.98 -14.86
N VAL A 47 -1.70 -8.87 -15.62
CA VAL A 47 -1.26 -7.57 -15.09
C VAL A 47 -2.30 -6.97 -14.11
N PRO A 48 -3.61 -6.90 -14.45
CA PRO A 48 -4.63 -6.44 -13.50
C PRO A 48 -4.66 -7.23 -12.18
N LYS A 49 -4.54 -8.56 -12.23
CA LYS A 49 -4.50 -9.41 -11.02
C LYS A 49 -3.25 -9.15 -10.19
N LEU A 50 -2.08 -9.08 -10.83
CA LEU A 50 -0.83 -8.78 -10.15
C LEU A 50 -0.92 -7.44 -9.42
N LEU A 51 -1.32 -6.37 -10.12
CA LEU A 51 -1.47 -5.04 -9.53
C LEU A 51 -2.51 -5.05 -8.39
N TYR A 52 -3.65 -5.71 -8.58
CA TYR A 52 -4.68 -5.85 -7.55
C TYR A 52 -4.14 -6.48 -6.25
N TYR A 53 -3.28 -7.49 -6.37
CA TYR A 53 -2.66 -8.16 -5.23
C TYR A 53 -1.54 -7.34 -4.59
N VAL A 54 -0.74 -6.62 -5.40
CA VAL A 54 0.33 -5.74 -4.93
C VAL A 54 -0.22 -4.61 -4.06
N VAL A 55 -1.24 -3.88 -4.54
CA VAL A 55 -1.84 -2.76 -3.77
C VAL A 55 -2.61 -3.19 -2.51
N ARG A 56 -2.76 -4.50 -2.32
CA ARG A 56 -3.39 -5.15 -1.15
C ARG A 56 -2.38 -5.96 -0.33
N SER A 57 -1.09 -5.82 -0.61
CA SER A 57 0.01 -6.54 0.03
C SER A 57 -0.25 -8.06 0.18
N ARG A 58 -0.74 -8.71 -0.90
CA ARG A 58 -1.02 -10.16 -0.96
C ARG A 58 0.20 -10.91 -1.51
N HIS A 59 1.23 -11.05 -0.68
CA HIS A 59 2.55 -11.54 -1.05
C HIS A 59 2.54 -12.91 -1.74
N ASP A 60 1.87 -13.91 -1.15
CA ASP A 60 1.81 -15.27 -1.72
C ASP A 60 1.18 -15.29 -3.12
N SER A 61 0.12 -14.49 -3.32
CA SER A 61 -0.56 -14.37 -4.61
C SER A 61 0.31 -13.66 -5.65
N VAL A 62 1.09 -12.65 -5.24
CA VAL A 62 2.07 -11.97 -6.08
C VAL A 62 3.17 -12.93 -6.50
N GLN A 63 3.76 -13.65 -5.55
CA GLN A 63 4.82 -14.63 -5.82
C GLN A 63 4.34 -15.75 -6.74
N SER A 64 3.13 -16.27 -6.53
CA SER A 64 2.56 -17.31 -7.40
C SER A 64 2.45 -16.84 -8.85
N ILE A 65 2.03 -15.59 -9.10
CA ILE A 65 1.93 -15.05 -10.46
C ILE A 65 3.33 -14.83 -11.07
N LEU A 66 4.27 -14.32 -10.29
CA LEU A 66 5.61 -13.97 -10.79
C LEU A 66 6.52 -15.17 -11.00
N LYS A 67 6.29 -16.29 -10.30
CA LYS A 67 6.95 -17.56 -10.58
C LYS A 67 6.59 -18.10 -11.97
N ASP A 68 5.39 -17.82 -12.47
CA ASP A 68 4.96 -18.22 -13.81
C ASP A 68 5.51 -17.30 -14.90
N ASP A 69 5.47 -15.97 -14.69
CA ASP A 69 6.03 -14.97 -15.61
C ASP A 69 6.55 -13.74 -14.85
N VAL A 70 7.86 -13.72 -14.61
CA VAL A 70 8.55 -12.61 -13.93
C VAL A 70 8.42 -11.28 -14.67
N SER A 71 8.26 -11.31 -16.01
CA SER A 71 8.18 -10.10 -16.82
C SER A 71 6.94 -9.25 -16.51
N LEU A 72 5.91 -9.86 -15.90
CA LEU A 72 4.70 -9.18 -15.48
C LEU A 72 4.96 -8.04 -14.50
N MET A 73 5.98 -8.12 -13.65
CA MET A 73 6.28 -7.04 -12.69
C MET A 73 6.65 -5.71 -13.35
N LEU A 74 7.15 -5.78 -14.59
CA LEU A 74 7.58 -4.63 -15.38
C LEU A 74 6.44 -4.02 -16.20
N LYS A 75 5.39 -4.81 -16.48
CA LYS A 75 4.25 -4.39 -17.31
C LYS A 75 3.40 -3.39 -16.53
N ARG A 76 3.02 -2.30 -17.20
CA ARG A 76 2.18 -1.26 -16.62
C ARG A 76 0.71 -1.59 -16.85
N GLY A 77 -0.13 -1.20 -15.90
CA GLY A 77 -1.57 -1.28 -16.04
C GLY A 77 -2.27 -0.28 -15.14
N ARG A 78 -3.61 -0.32 -15.18
CA ARG A 78 -4.48 0.47 -14.31
C ARG A 78 -4.71 -0.26 -12.99
N VAL A 79 -4.77 0.46 -11.87
CA VAL A 79 -5.19 -0.10 -10.58
C VAL A 79 -5.70 0.99 -9.65
N THR A 80 -6.64 0.64 -8.78
CA THR A 80 -7.04 1.46 -7.64
C THR A 80 -6.62 0.76 -6.35
N ASP A 81 -5.87 1.47 -5.51
CA ASP A 81 -5.46 0.94 -4.21
C ASP A 81 -6.56 1.04 -3.15
N CYS A 82 -6.26 0.57 -1.94
CA CYS A 82 -7.27 0.52 -0.86
C CYS A 82 -7.64 1.91 -0.32
N SER A 83 -6.80 2.92 -0.56
CA SER A 83 -7.03 4.31 -0.20
C SER A 83 -7.79 5.10 -1.28
N GLY A 84 -8.15 4.44 -2.39
CA GLY A 84 -8.87 5.08 -3.50
C GLY A 84 -7.97 5.89 -4.43
N ARG A 85 -6.64 5.70 -4.39
CA ARG A 85 -5.73 6.29 -5.38
C ARG A 85 -5.84 5.50 -6.68
N GLU A 86 -6.17 6.18 -7.75
CA GLU A 86 -6.32 5.61 -9.09
C GLU A 86 -5.04 5.84 -9.90
N PHE A 87 -4.35 4.75 -10.21
CA PHE A 87 -3.17 4.74 -11.06
C PHE A 87 -3.59 4.32 -12.48
N GLU A 88 -3.43 5.21 -13.45
CA GLU A 88 -3.79 4.91 -14.85
C GLU A 88 -2.76 4.02 -15.55
N SER A 89 -1.47 4.15 -15.18
CA SER A 89 -0.38 3.39 -15.79
C SER A 89 0.82 3.25 -14.85
N ILE A 90 0.81 2.16 -14.08
CA ILE A 90 1.88 1.84 -13.13
C ILE A 90 2.27 0.36 -13.24
N SER A 91 3.55 0.03 -13.09
CA SER A 91 3.99 -1.35 -12.92
C SER A 91 3.82 -1.80 -11.46
N ALA A 92 3.79 -3.12 -11.23
CA ALA A 92 3.78 -3.67 -9.88
C ALA A 92 5.00 -3.19 -9.06
N PHE A 93 6.17 -3.14 -9.69
CA PHE A 93 7.41 -2.73 -9.03
C PHE A 93 7.42 -1.24 -8.72
N GLU A 94 6.95 -0.39 -9.65
CA GLU A 94 6.82 1.05 -9.43
C GLU A 94 5.88 1.38 -8.27
N TYR A 95 4.75 0.66 -8.14
CA TYR A 95 3.84 0.85 -7.00
C TYR A 95 4.53 0.49 -5.69
N ALA A 96 5.17 -0.69 -5.60
CA ALA A 96 5.84 -1.12 -4.37
C ALA A 96 6.93 -0.12 -3.95
N LEU A 97 7.71 0.38 -4.92
CA LEU A 97 8.74 1.39 -4.69
C LEU A 97 8.15 2.72 -4.21
N TRP A 98 7.12 3.24 -4.89
CA TRP A 98 6.46 4.48 -4.50
C TRP A 98 5.80 4.36 -3.12
N ALA A 99 5.13 3.24 -2.86
CA ALA A 99 4.47 2.97 -1.59
C ALA A 99 5.44 2.70 -0.44
N LEU A 100 6.75 2.62 -0.69
CA LEU A 100 7.77 2.27 0.29
C LEU A 100 7.60 0.85 0.89
N ASP A 101 6.92 -0.06 0.18
CA ASP A 101 6.63 -1.44 0.63
C ASP A 101 7.81 -2.40 0.36
N LYS A 102 8.74 -2.44 1.33
CA LYS A 102 9.93 -3.30 1.26
C LYS A 102 9.64 -4.75 1.03
N HIS A 103 8.68 -5.27 1.79
CA HIS A 103 8.39 -6.69 1.79
C HIS A 103 7.84 -7.10 0.43
N MET A 104 7.05 -6.24 -0.20
CA MET A 104 6.53 -6.49 -1.54
C MET A 104 7.63 -6.50 -2.59
N TRP A 105 8.48 -5.47 -2.71
CA TRP A 105 9.52 -5.50 -3.76
C TRP A 105 10.54 -6.61 -3.52
N ALA A 106 10.86 -6.94 -2.27
CA ALA A 106 11.75 -8.05 -1.95
C ALA A 106 11.14 -9.39 -2.39
N ALA A 107 9.85 -9.62 -2.13
CA ALA A 107 9.14 -10.82 -2.56
C ALA A 107 9.10 -10.93 -4.09
N MET A 108 8.93 -9.80 -4.80
CA MET A 108 8.96 -9.76 -6.26
C MET A 108 10.34 -10.07 -6.83
N ILE A 109 11.40 -9.44 -6.30
CA ILE A 109 12.79 -9.66 -6.74
C ILE A 109 13.23 -11.10 -6.47
N ALA A 110 12.80 -11.71 -5.36
CA ALA A 110 13.09 -13.10 -5.05
C ALA A 110 12.45 -14.10 -6.06
N CYS A 111 11.49 -13.67 -6.89
CA CYS A 111 10.93 -14.49 -7.96
C CYS A 111 11.76 -14.45 -9.25
N ILE A 112 12.73 -13.55 -9.35
CA ILE A 112 13.61 -13.48 -10.53
C ILE A 112 14.57 -14.68 -10.46
N PRO A 113 14.63 -15.52 -11.51
CA PRO A 113 15.63 -16.58 -11.61
C PRO A 113 17.07 -16.06 -11.48
N GLN A 114 18.04 -16.98 -11.40
CA GLN A 114 19.48 -16.64 -11.32
C GLN A 114 20.22 -17.22 -12.53
N ASN A 115 19.93 -16.67 -13.71
CA ASN A 115 20.37 -17.05 -15.05
C ASN A 115 20.63 -15.78 -15.93
N LYS A 116 21.11 -15.98 -17.16
CA LYS A 116 21.54 -14.88 -18.03
C LYS A 116 20.41 -13.96 -18.54
N GLU A 117 19.17 -14.43 -18.62
CA GLU A 117 18.03 -13.58 -19.03
C GLU A 117 17.64 -12.57 -17.93
N ASP A 118 18.09 -12.78 -16.70
CA ASP A 118 17.72 -11.98 -15.54
C ASP A 118 18.37 -10.59 -15.54
N LYS A 119 19.53 -10.42 -16.18
CA LYS A 119 20.18 -9.10 -16.31
C LYS A 119 19.28 -8.08 -17.00
N LYS A 120 18.54 -8.50 -18.04
CA LYS A 120 17.59 -7.62 -18.75
C LYS A 120 16.42 -7.21 -17.86
N VAL A 121 16.02 -8.06 -16.92
CA VAL A 121 14.99 -7.73 -15.93
C VAL A 121 15.54 -6.69 -14.95
N PHE A 122 16.74 -6.92 -14.39
CA PHE A 122 17.38 -5.99 -13.47
C PHE A 122 17.68 -4.62 -14.09
N GLU A 123 18.15 -4.57 -15.34
CA GLU A 123 18.32 -3.32 -16.10
C GLU A 123 17.01 -2.52 -16.18
N LYS A 124 15.90 -3.21 -16.49
CA LYS A 124 14.58 -2.59 -16.55
C LYS A 124 14.07 -2.15 -15.17
N LEU A 125 14.36 -2.90 -14.11
CA LEU A 125 14.04 -2.50 -12.73
C LEU A 125 14.82 -1.25 -12.32
N ILE A 126 16.11 -1.16 -12.66
CA ILE A 126 16.92 0.04 -12.42
C ILE A 126 16.36 1.23 -13.21
N ALA A 127 15.95 1.03 -14.47
CA ALA A 127 15.31 2.07 -15.26
C ALA A 127 13.99 2.55 -14.61
N GLN A 128 13.14 1.63 -14.14
CA GLN A 128 11.91 1.99 -13.41
C GLN A 128 12.20 2.71 -12.09
N TYR A 129 13.20 2.24 -11.33
CA TYR A 129 13.65 2.89 -10.11
C TYR A 129 14.06 4.35 -10.37
N ASN A 130 14.95 4.56 -11.35
CA ASN A 130 15.45 5.89 -11.69
C ASN A 130 14.31 6.80 -12.18
N LYS A 131 13.38 6.26 -12.98
CA LYS A 131 12.20 6.98 -13.44
C LYS A 131 11.34 7.43 -12.28
N VAL A 132 10.98 6.54 -11.35
CA VAL A 132 10.16 6.89 -10.18
C VAL A 132 10.86 7.93 -9.31
N LYS A 133 12.16 7.80 -9.09
CA LYS A 133 12.91 8.79 -8.29
C LYS A 133 13.04 10.16 -8.97
N LYS A 134 13.09 10.21 -10.30
CA LYS A 134 13.22 11.45 -11.06
C LYS A 134 11.87 12.13 -11.31
N ASP A 135 10.91 11.37 -11.83
CA ASP A 135 9.66 11.91 -12.39
C ASP A 135 8.48 11.72 -11.44
N GLY A 136 8.61 10.81 -10.47
CA GLY A 136 7.53 10.41 -9.57
C GLY A 136 6.52 9.45 -10.19
N VAL A 137 5.50 9.15 -9.39
CA VAL A 137 4.32 8.38 -9.80
C VAL A 137 3.12 9.30 -9.76
N ALA A 138 2.39 9.36 -10.87
CA ALA A 138 1.16 10.12 -10.99
C ALA A 138 -0.06 9.23 -10.69
N TYR A 139 -0.98 9.75 -9.87
CA TYR A 139 -2.25 9.11 -9.57
C TYR A 139 -3.36 10.15 -9.40
N ARG A 140 -4.61 9.71 -9.54
CA ARG A 140 -5.79 10.52 -9.23
C ARG A 140 -6.31 10.17 -7.84
N LEU A 141 -6.53 11.17 -7.01
CA LEU A 141 -7.14 11.02 -5.69
C LEU A 141 -8.21 12.09 -5.52
N ARG A 142 -9.46 11.67 -5.27
CA ARG A 142 -10.62 12.58 -5.12
C ARG A 142 -10.72 13.60 -6.28
N GLY A 143 -10.51 13.12 -7.51
CA GLY A 143 -10.57 13.94 -8.73
C GLY A 143 -9.33 14.78 -9.04
N LYS A 144 -8.36 14.88 -8.12
CA LYS A 144 -7.12 15.66 -8.33
C LYS A 144 -5.99 14.74 -8.77
N ILE A 145 -5.18 15.21 -9.72
CA ILE A 145 -3.95 14.51 -10.13
C ILE A 145 -2.83 14.96 -9.20
N ILE A 146 -2.15 13.99 -8.59
CA ILE A 146 -0.99 14.17 -7.72
C ILE A 146 0.18 13.40 -8.33
N THR A 147 1.37 13.99 -8.30
CA THR A 147 2.62 13.35 -8.74
C THR A 147 3.65 13.50 -7.65
N GLU A 148 4.19 12.39 -7.15
CA GLU A 148 5.20 12.39 -6.09
C GLU A 148 6.16 11.20 -6.22
N PRO A 149 7.43 11.33 -5.76
CA PRO A 149 8.45 10.28 -5.90
C PRO A 149 8.27 9.10 -4.97
N GLN A 150 7.51 9.27 -3.89
CA GLN A 150 7.20 8.26 -2.89
C GLN A 150 6.01 8.73 -2.05
N TYR A 151 5.37 7.79 -1.35
CA TYR A 151 4.37 8.09 -0.34
C TYR A 151 4.96 9.00 0.76
N ASP A 152 4.25 10.08 1.07
CA ASP A 152 4.75 11.22 1.86
C ASP A 152 4.68 11.03 3.38
N PHE A 153 4.06 9.94 3.86
CA PHE A 153 3.81 9.72 5.29
C PHE A 153 3.11 10.92 5.97
N ALA A 154 2.12 11.54 5.31
CA ALA A 154 1.37 12.68 5.85
C ALA A 154 0.87 12.48 7.29
N ILE A 155 0.64 11.23 7.72
CA ILE A 155 0.29 10.86 9.10
C ILE A 155 1.26 11.41 10.15
N ILE A 156 2.56 11.50 9.85
CA ILE A 156 3.58 12.03 10.78
C ILE A 156 3.26 13.49 11.13
N LYS A 157 2.92 14.30 10.12
CA LYS A 157 2.55 15.70 10.31
C LYS A 157 1.28 15.81 11.14
N GLU A 158 0.26 15.01 10.84
CA GLU A 158 -1.03 15.10 11.52
C GLU A 158 -0.97 14.62 12.98
N LEU A 159 -0.17 13.59 13.28
CA LEU A 159 0.13 13.16 14.65
C LEU A 159 0.90 14.24 15.42
N HIS A 160 1.89 14.89 14.77
CA HIS A 160 2.63 15.99 15.39
C HIS A 160 1.73 17.19 15.68
N THR A 161 0.86 17.58 14.74
CA THR A 161 -0.16 18.61 14.96
C THR A 161 -1.07 18.25 16.13
N GLN A 162 -1.57 17.00 16.20
CA GLN A 162 -2.41 16.54 17.30
C GLN A 162 -1.71 16.71 18.66
N ILE A 163 -0.45 16.29 18.77
CA ILE A 163 0.34 16.47 20.01
C ILE A 163 0.44 17.94 20.39
N ASN A 164 0.74 18.82 19.42
CA ASN A 164 0.88 20.25 19.69
C ASN A 164 -0.43 20.88 20.15
N VAL A 165 -1.56 20.53 19.53
CA VAL A 165 -2.88 21.05 19.92
C VAL A 165 -3.25 20.54 21.32
N VAL A 166 -3.09 19.25 21.61
CA VAL A 166 -3.37 18.69 22.95
C VAL A 166 -2.45 19.30 24.01
N HIS A 167 -1.15 19.41 23.74
CA HIS A 167 -0.19 19.99 24.67
C HIS A 167 -0.53 21.46 24.98
N THR A 168 -0.78 22.26 23.94
CA THR A 168 -1.15 23.68 24.08
C THR A 168 -2.44 23.83 24.87
N ALA A 169 -3.45 22.99 24.60
CA ALA A 169 -4.67 22.95 25.39
C ALA A 169 -4.33 22.64 26.85
N THR A 170 -3.75 21.48 27.15
CA THR A 170 -3.47 21.09 28.55
C THR A 170 -2.62 22.07 29.36
N MET A 171 -1.78 22.90 28.72
CA MET A 171 -0.97 23.93 29.40
C MET A 171 -1.65 25.31 29.52
N ALA A 172 -2.72 25.58 28.79
CA ALA A 172 -3.43 26.85 28.91
C ALA A 172 -4.15 26.95 30.27
N ILE A 173 -3.79 27.97 31.06
CA ILE A 173 -4.30 28.25 32.41
C ILE A 173 -5.81 28.56 32.42
N THR A 174 -6.37 28.90 31.26
CA THR A 174 -7.79 29.17 31.06
C THR A 174 -8.53 27.88 30.70
N ASN A 175 -9.32 27.36 31.64
CA ASN A 175 -10.09 26.10 31.61
C ASN A 175 -11.16 25.95 30.49
N VAL A 176 -11.01 26.59 29.33
CA VAL A 176 -11.93 26.43 28.20
C VAL A 176 -11.11 25.95 27.00
N TYR A 177 -11.02 24.63 26.84
CA TYR A 177 -10.45 24.01 25.65
C TYR A 177 -11.51 23.94 24.55
N ASP A 178 -11.12 24.28 23.34
CA ASP A 178 -11.94 24.02 22.16
C ASP A 178 -11.88 22.51 21.84
N LEU A 179 -12.74 21.75 22.52
CA LEU A 179 -12.88 20.31 22.35
C LEU A 179 -13.27 19.94 20.92
N ASP A 180 -14.03 20.81 20.24
CA ASP A 180 -14.44 20.58 18.86
C ASP A 180 -13.22 20.62 17.92
N SER A 181 -12.33 21.59 18.10
CA SER A 181 -11.07 21.66 17.33
C SER A 181 -10.15 20.46 17.60
N LEU A 182 -10.05 20.00 18.86
CA LEU A 182 -9.27 18.82 19.23
C LEU A 182 -9.82 17.55 18.57
N ASN A 183 -11.13 17.33 18.69
CA ASN A 183 -11.81 16.19 18.09
C ASN A 183 -11.76 16.25 16.56
N LYS A 184 -11.84 17.45 15.97
CA LYS A 184 -11.70 17.63 14.52
C LYS A 184 -10.29 17.28 14.05
N GLN A 185 -9.24 17.74 14.73
CA GLN A 185 -7.86 17.38 14.36
C GLN A 185 -7.62 15.87 14.48
N TRP A 186 -8.17 15.24 15.51
CA TRP A 186 -8.10 13.79 15.67
C TRP A 186 -8.80 13.08 14.51
N LYS A 187 -10.08 13.35 14.29
CA LYS A 187 -10.89 12.65 13.29
C LYS A 187 -10.46 12.96 11.86
N GLU A 188 -10.47 14.23 11.48
CA GLU A 188 -10.24 14.65 10.10
C GLU A 188 -8.75 14.73 9.75
N GLY A 189 -7.91 15.18 10.69
CA GLY A 189 -6.46 15.25 10.50
C GLY A 189 -5.82 13.87 10.56
N VAL A 190 -5.75 13.27 11.76
CA VAL A 190 -5.10 11.97 11.96
C VAL A 190 -5.86 10.87 11.20
N GLY A 191 -7.16 10.75 11.40
CA GLY A 191 -7.98 9.73 10.72
C GLY A 191 -8.01 9.90 9.20
N GLY A 192 -8.04 11.15 8.73
CA GLY A 192 -7.98 11.47 7.30
C GLY A 192 -6.64 11.14 6.65
N ALA A 193 -5.53 11.21 7.38
CA ALA A 193 -4.25 10.68 6.92
C ALA A 193 -4.17 9.15 7.00
N GLN A 194 -4.82 8.54 8.00
CA GLN A 194 -4.85 7.09 8.19
C GLN A 194 -5.59 6.32 7.08
N ILE A 195 -6.67 6.87 6.54
CA ILE A 195 -7.37 6.25 5.40
C ILE A 195 -6.52 6.28 4.11
N LEU A 196 -5.44 7.07 4.07
CA LEU A 196 -4.53 7.18 2.93
C LEU A 196 -3.27 6.30 3.06
N LEU A 197 -3.13 5.53 4.14
CA LEU A 197 -1.96 4.67 4.36
C LEU A 197 -1.88 3.55 3.30
N PRO A 198 -0.69 3.29 2.73
CA PRO A 198 -0.44 2.04 2.02
C PRO A 198 -0.63 0.82 2.93
N MET A 199 -1.00 -0.31 2.36
CA MET A 199 -1.37 -1.51 3.12
C MET A 199 -0.26 -2.02 4.05
N HIS A 200 1.02 -1.89 3.67
CA HIS A 200 2.12 -2.31 4.54
C HIS A 200 2.21 -1.49 5.84
N VAL A 201 1.82 -0.20 5.83
CA VAL A 201 1.77 0.62 7.07
C VAL A 201 0.56 0.21 7.91
N VAL A 202 -0.57 -0.11 7.25
CA VAL A 202 -1.74 -0.70 7.93
C VAL A 202 -1.39 -2.03 8.57
N ASP A 203 -0.54 -2.83 7.93
CA ASP A 203 -0.06 -4.08 8.49
C ASP A 203 0.69 -3.85 9.82
N GLU A 204 1.52 -2.79 9.91
CA GLU A 204 2.21 -2.37 11.15
C GLU A 204 1.25 -1.91 12.24
N TYR A 205 0.23 -1.11 11.91
CA TYR A 205 -0.81 -0.74 12.89
C TYR A 205 -1.54 -1.99 13.39
N CYS A 206 -2.04 -2.82 12.47
CA CYS A 206 -2.88 -3.98 12.76
C CYS A 206 -2.12 -5.24 13.21
N SER A 207 -0.83 -5.11 13.51
CA SER A 207 0.01 -6.16 14.08
C SER A 207 -0.18 -6.34 15.58
N ASN A 208 0.22 -7.50 16.09
CA ASN A 208 0.26 -7.79 17.52
C ASN A 208 1.49 -7.18 18.24
N GLU A 209 2.43 -6.59 17.49
CA GLU A 209 3.63 -5.96 18.03
C GLU A 209 3.30 -4.52 18.41
N PRO A 210 3.49 -4.09 19.68
CA PRO A 210 3.15 -2.74 20.11
C PRO A 210 4.11 -1.70 19.52
N PHE A 211 3.70 -0.42 19.48
CA PHE A 211 4.61 0.68 19.12
C PHE A 211 5.52 1.13 20.27
N SER A 212 5.25 0.66 21.49
CA SER A 212 6.08 0.86 22.67
C SER A 212 6.22 -0.45 23.47
N PRO A 213 7.43 -1.01 23.64
CA PRO A 213 8.71 -0.50 23.13
C PRO A 213 8.78 -0.47 21.59
N MET A 214 9.59 0.43 21.07
CA MET A 214 9.66 0.78 19.64
C MET A 214 10.13 -0.39 18.75
N PRO A 215 9.29 -0.91 17.82
CA PRO A 215 9.65 -1.97 16.87
C PRO A 215 10.84 -1.60 15.98
N ASP A 216 11.58 -2.59 15.48
CA ASP A 216 12.67 -2.35 14.53
C ASP A 216 12.21 -2.18 13.08
N PHE A 217 10.97 -2.61 12.76
CA PHE A 217 10.36 -2.60 11.43
C PHE A 217 11.15 -3.37 10.35
N LEU A 218 11.96 -4.35 10.76
CA LEU A 218 12.80 -5.13 9.86
C LEU A 218 12.03 -6.27 9.19
N LEU A 219 11.14 -6.92 9.95
CA LEU A 219 10.33 -8.05 9.51
C LEU A 219 8.94 -7.58 9.13
N GLN A 220 8.32 -8.33 8.22
CA GLN A 220 6.91 -8.12 7.92
C GLN A 220 6.08 -8.60 9.12
N PRO A 221 5.25 -7.75 9.72
CA PRO A 221 4.45 -8.16 10.85
C PRO A 221 3.29 -9.06 10.42
N PRO A 222 2.89 -10.05 11.23
CA PRO A 222 1.59 -10.69 11.06
C PRO A 222 0.49 -9.67 11.35
N SER A 223 -0.44 -9.49 10.43
CA SER A 223 -1.49 -8.47 10.55
C SER A 223 -2.87 -9.05 10.30
N SER A 224 -3.81 -8.65 11.16
CA SER A 224 -5.23 -8.94 10.92
C SER A 224 -5.90 -7.92 10.01
N ARG A 225 -5.24 -6.77 9.74
CA ARG A 225 -5.80 -5.60 9.02
C ARG A 225 -7.14 -5.11 9.58
N GLN A 226 -7.33 -5.37 10.87
CA GLN A 226 -8.53 -5.08 11.61
C GLN A 226 -8.19 -4.34 12.90
N PHE A 227 -9.13 -3.52 13.33
CA PHE A 227 -9.06 -2.78 14.58
C PHE A 227 -10.36 -2.95 15.36
N ASN A 228 -10.34 -2.72 16.66
CA ASN A 228 -11.55 -2.68 17.48
C ASN A 228 -12.10 -1.26 17.43
N ASN A 229 -13.27 -1.08 16.82
CA ASN A 229 -13.98 0.19 16.80
C ASN A 229 -14.76 0.33 18.10
N LEU A 230 -14.37 1.29 18.94
CA LEU A 230 -15.01 1.52 20.24
C LEU A 230 -16.39 2.18 20.12
N ILE A 231 -16.67 2.84 19.00
CA ILE A 231 -17.98 3.45 18.73
C ILE A 231 -19.02 2.36 18.47
N THR A 232 -18.67 1.37 17.64
CA THR A 232 -19.59 0.29 17.27
C THR A 232 -19.49 -0.93 18.19
N GLY A 233 -18.43 -1.01 19.01
CA GLY A 233 -18.12 -2.14 19.88
C GLY A 233 -17.70 -3.39 19.11
N ARG A 234 -17.24 -3.27 17.86
CA ARG A 234 -16.97 -4.40 16.96
C ARG A 234 -15.56 -4.33 16.37
N LYS A 235 -15.08 -5.48 15.92
CA LYS A 235 -13.86 -5.57 15.13
C LYS A 235 -14.16 -5.26 13.66
N GLU A 236 -13.47 -4.28 13.10
CA GLU A 236 -13.71 -3.75 11.75
C GLU A 236 -12.42 -3.82 10.91
N ASN A 237 -12.56 -3.96 9.59
CA ASN A 237 -11.42 -3.90 8.68
C ASN A 237 -10.98 -2.44 8.51
N TRP A 238 -9.66 -2.20 8.44
CA TRP A 238 -9.11 -0.85 8.22
C TRP A 238 -9.73 -0.18 6.98
N PHE A 239 -9.79 -0.93 5.89
CA PHE A 239 -10.48 -0.53 4.67
C PHE A 239 -11.81 -1.27 4.56
N ASN A 240 -12.90 -0.52 4.59
CA ASN A 240 -14.25 -0.98 4.33
C ASN A 240 -15.01 0.11 3.56
N CYS A 241 -15.97 -0.28 2.72
CA CYS A 241 -16.79 0.69 1.97
C CYS A 241 -17.62 1.59 2.88
N ASP A 242 -17.99 1.06 4.05
CA ASP A 242 -18.77 1.79 5.07
C ASP A 242 -17.89 2.32 6.21
N SER A 243 -16.56 2.30 6.04
CA SER A 243 -15.65 2.80 7.08
C SER A 243 -15.83 4.31 7.26
N ARG A 244 -15.98 4.73 8.51
CA ARG A 244 -16.05 6.14 8.90
C ARG A 244 -14.73 6.67 9.49
N LEU A 245 -13.63 5.94 9.26
CA LEU A 245 -12.28 6.37 9.56
C LEU A 245 -11.96 7.67 8.81
N GLY A 246 -11.52 8.68 9.55
CA GLY A 246 -11.28 10.02 8.99
C GLY A 246 -12.49 10.95 9.02
N ILE A 247 -13.63 10.48 9.54
CA ILE A 247 -14.88 11.24 9.66
C ILE A 247 -15.37 11.20 11.10
N ASP A 248 -15.62 9.99 11.62
CA ASP A 248 -16.17 9.78 12.96
C ASP A 248 -15.09 9.45 13.97
N PHE A 249 -13.95 8.91 13.53
CA PHE A 249 -12.87 8.49 14.40
C PHE A 249 -11.53 8.51 13.69
N ALA A 250 -10.48 8.47 14.51
CA ALA A 250 -9.16 8.00 14.11
C ALA A 250 -8.75 6.80 14.96
N ILE A 251 -7.67 6.16 14.55
CA ILE A 251 -7.15 4.95 15.16
C ILE A 251 -5.89 5.30 15.93
N TYR A 252 -5.67 4.64 17.07
CA TYR A 252 -4.34 4.62 17.67
C TYR A 252 -3.95 3.20 18.04
N LYS A 253 -2.65 2.97 18.16
CA LYS A 253 -2.12 1.72 18.68
C LYS A 253 -1.95 1.84 20.19
N GLY A 254 -2.64 0.97 20.93
CA GLY A 254 -2.62 1.00 22.39
C GLY A 254 -1.21 0.76 22.98
N PRO A 255 -0.95 1.25 24.21
CA PRO A 255 0.33 1.07 24.89
C PRO A 255 0.65 -0.40 25.15
N GLY A 256 1.94 -0.69 25.39
CA GLY A 256 2.62 -2.00 25.30
C GLY A 256 2.00 -3.25 25.93
N SER A 257 0.95 -3.16 26.75
CA SER A 257 0.19 -4.30 27.27
C SER A 257 -1.10 -4.58 26.48
N SER A 258 -1.71 -3.54 25.88
CA SER A 258 -2.88 -3.68 25.03
C SER A 258 -2.40 -3.82 23.58
N LYS A 259 -2.39 -5.05 23.06
CA LYS A 259 -2.22 -5.38 21.62
C LYS A 259 -3.39 -4.87 20.75
N SER A 260 -4.08 -3.85 21.24
CA SER A 260 -5.34 -3.39 20.70
C SER A 260 -5.09 -2.18 19.82
N VAL A 261 -5.59 -2.28 18.59
CA VAL A 261 -5.70 -1.15 17.67
C VAL A 261 -7.12 -0.64 17.83
N LEU A 262 -7.27 0.62 18.22
CA LEU A 262 -8.55 1.13 18.70
C LEU A 262 -9.00 2.30 17.85
N GLY A 263 -10.18 2.19 17.27
CA GLY A 263 -10.89 3.34 16.68
C GLY A 263 -11.61 4.10 17.80
N TYR A 264 -11.34 5.40 17.91
CA TYR A 264 -11.85 6.24 18.99
C TYR A 264 -12.34 7.59 18.46
N GLU A 265 -13.51 8.02 18.93
CA GLU A 265 -14.18 9.25 18.46
C GLU A 265 -13.51 10.51 19.00
N ASP A 266 -13.20 10.51 20.29
CA ASP A 266 -12.62 11.66 20.97
C ASP A 266 -11.11 11.74 20.78
N PHE A 267 -10.56 12.93 20.97
CA PHE A 267 -9.12 13.10 21.01
C PHE A 267 -8.50 12.24 22.12
N ILE A 268 -7.28 11.76 21.86
CA ILE A 268 -6.52 10.98 22.83
C ILE A 268 -5.42 11.82 23.47
N ASP A 269 -5.07 11.46 24.70
CA ASP A 269 -3.98 12.11 25.42
C ASP A 269 -2.67 12.10 24.64
N TRP A 270 -1.89 13.17 24.78
CA TRP A 270 -0.65 13.37 24.03
C TRP A 270 0.34 12.21 24.17
N TYR A 271 0.44 11.57 25.34
CA TYR A 271 1.36 10.44 25.57
C TYR A 271 1.04 9.23 24.68
N LYS A 272 -0.24 8.99 24.36
CA LYS A 272 -0.65 7.89 23.46
C LYS A 272 -0.30 8.20 22.01
N VAL A 273 -0.51 9.46 21.58
CA VAL A 273 -0.18 9.91 20.22
C VAL A 273 1.34 9.88 19.97
N CYS A 274 2.14 10.15 21.01
CA CYS A 274 3.60 10.15 20.93
C CYS A 274 4.18 8.79 20.51
N ASP A 275 3.60 7.68 20.98
CA ASP A 275 4.05 6.34 20.59
C ASP A 275 3.82 6.11 19.08
N ASP A 276 2.62 6.42 18.58
CA ASP A 276 2.29 6.34 17.15
C ASP A 276 3.18 7.27 16.31
N LEU A 277 3.42 8.51 16.75
CA LEU A 277 4.28 9.45 16.04
C LEU A 277 5.71 8.90 15.93
N THR A 278 6.27 8.44 17.05
CA THR A 278 7.65 7.94 17.10
C THR A 278 7.80 6.70 16.23
N ALA A 279 6.79 5.82 16.23
CA ALA A 279 6.74 4.64 15.38
C ALA A 279 6.67 4.99 13.90
N MET A 280 5.78 5.90 13.50
CA MET A 280 5.65 6.31 12.10
C MET A 280 6.91 7.01 11.59
N VAL A 281 7.55 7.85 12.42
CA VAL A 281 8.85 8.47 12.08
C VAL A 281 9.93 7.41 11.89
N LYS A 282 10.03 6.44 12.81
CA LYS A 282 11.02 5.37 12.68
C LYS A 282 10.76 4.49 11.46
N LEU A 283 9.52 4.07 11.22
CA LEU A 283 9.12 3.29 10.06
C LEU A 283 9.48 4.03 8.76
N HIS A 284 9.11 5.30 8.63
CA HIS A 284 9.44 6.11 7.45
C HIS A 284 10.96 6.18 7.21
N ASN A 285 11.74 6.39 8.28
CA ASN A 285 13.20 6.41 8.20
C ASN A 285 13.78 5.06 7.76
N VAL A 286 13.27 3.95 8.30
CA VAL A 286 13.69 2.59 7.91
C VAL A 286 13.36 2.33 6.44
N ARG A 287 12.13 2.59 6.00
CA ARG A 287 11.72 2.36 4.61
C ARG A 287 12.46 3.25 3.61
N THR A 288 12.75 4.49 3.98
CA THR A 288 13.58 5.39 3.15
C THR A 288 14.99 4.84 2.95
N LYS A 289 15.62 4.32 4.02
CA LYS A 289 16.93 3.64 3.94
C LYS A 289 16.85 2.36 3.11
N ASP A 290 15.78 1.59 3.27
CA ASP A 290 15.56 0.37 2.50
C ASP A 290 15.49 0.64 0.98
N VAL A 291 14.84 1.74 0.57
CA VAL A 291 14.80 2.15 -0.84
C VAL A 291 16.17 2.58 -1.36
N ALA A 292 16.97 3.29 -0.55
CA ALA A 292 18.34 3.61 -0.94
C ALA A 292 19.19 2.34 -1.13
N ASN A 293 19.03 1.35 -0.24
CA ASN A 293 19.70 0.06 -0.32
C ASN A 293 19.23 -0.78 -1.52
N LEU A 294 17.95 -0.69 -1.88
CA LEU A 294 17.38 -1.38 -3.04
C LEU A 294 18.14 -1.01 -4.32
N LYS A 295 18.52 0.26 -4.52
CA LYS A 295 19.31 0.67 -5.70
C LYS A 295 20.62 -0.11 -5.79
N LEU A 296 21.38 -0.14 -4.69
CA LEU A 296 22.64 -0.87 -4.61
C LEU A 296 22.45 -2.38 -4.82
N GLN A 297 21.36 -2.94 -4.29
CA GLN A 297 21.01 -4.35 -4.49
C GLN A 297 20.78 -4.66 -5.97
N LEU A 298 20.00 -3.83 -6.68
CA LEU A 298 19.73 -4.03 -8.11
C LEU A 298 21.01 -3.89 -8.94
N GLU A 299 21.87 -2.92 -8.64
CA GLU A 299 23.14 -2.70 -9.35
C GLU A 299 24.11 -3.87 -9.14
N LYS A 300 24.20 -4.43 -7.93
CA LYS A 300 25.03 -5.61 -7.65
C LYS A 300 24.67 -6.81 -8.52
N GLN A 301 23.38 -7.03 -8.80
CA GLN A 301 22.92 -8.14 -9.64
C GLN A 301 23.43 -8.05 -11.09
N LEU A 302 23.86 -6.87 -11.55
CA LEU A 302 24.45 -6.72 -12.88
C LEU A 302 25.95 -7.10 -12.93
N VAL A 303 26.64 -7.11 -11.78
CA VAL A 303 28.11 -7.23 -11.70
C VAL A 303 28.61 -8.66 -11.43
N ILE A 304 27.80 -9.53 -10.82
CA ILE A 304 28.22 -10.83 -10.26
C ILE A 304 28.82 -11.82 -11.29
N ASP A 305 28.69 -11.60 -12.60
CA ASP A 305 29.28 -12.48 -13.64
C ASP A 305 30.71 -12.12 -14.09
N ASN A 306 31.36 -11.10 -13.51
CA ASN A 306 32.72 -10.70 -13.93
C ASN A 306 33.85 -11.44 -13.19
N GLU A 307 33.57 -12.39 -12.30
CA GLU A 307 34.61 -13.25 -11.75
C GLU A 307 34.80 -14.50 -12.62
N PRO A 308 35.97 -14.69 -13.28
CA PRO A 308 36.24 -15.91 -14.00
C PRO A 308 36.28 -17.08 -13.01
N GLN A 309 35.47 -18.11 -13.27
CA GLN A 309 35.62 -19.42 -12.64
C GLN A 309 37.02 -19.95 -12.99
N VAL A 310 37.96 -19.77 -12.08
CA VAL A 310 39.26 -20.44 -12.13
C VAL A 310 38.99 -21.91 -11.81
N PHE A 311 38.70 -22.70 -12.84
CA PHE A 311 38.83 -24.15 -12.77
C PHE A 311 40.32 -24.46 -12.63
N GLN A 312 40.76 -24.80 -11.43
CA GLN A 312 42.05 -25.46 -11.25
C GLN A 312 41.89 -26.91 -11.74
N ILE A 313 42.63 -27.25 -12.79
CA ILE A 313 42.95 -28.62 -13.21
C ILE A 313 44.18 -29.07 -12.44
#